data_AF-A0ABD1NUN1-F1
#
_entry.id   AF-A0ABD1NUN1-F1
#
_cell.length_a   1.000
_cell.length_b   1.000
_cell.length_c   1.000
_cell.angle_alpha   90.00
_cell.angle_beta   90.00
_cell.angle_gamma   90.00
#
_symmetry.space_group_name_H-M   'P 1'
#
loop_
_entity.id
_entity.type
_entity.pdbx_description
1 polymer ?
#
loop_
_entity_poly.entity_id
_entity_poly.type
_entity_poly.pdbx_seq_one_letter_code
_entity_poly.pdbx_strand_id
1 'polypeptide(L)'
;MVMFETYFLKFYVQVANYCRDRIHSALAEELEVIMANLNDGSSKDNCEEQWRRAFSKCFLKVDDEIGGKASLEPVAPETVGSTIVVAIVCSLHIVVVNCGDSKALLCRGKEPMALSMDHKVSM
;
A
#
# COMPACT_ATOMS: atom_id res chain seq x y z
N MET A 1 2.82 13.42 -8.21
CA MET A 1 2.96 12.32 -7.24
C MET A 1 3.83 11.26 -7.88
N VAL A 2 5.02 11.01 -7.34
CA VAL A 2 5.82 9.86 -7.81
C VAL A 2 5.57 8.74 -6.83
N MET A 3 4.97 7.64 -7.31
CA MET A 3 4.81 6.42 -6.54
C MET A 3 5.99 5.51 -6.86
N PHE A 4 6.74 5.12 -5.84
CA PHE A 4 7.72 4.05 -5.95
C PHE A 4 7.12 2.80 -5.32
N GLU A 5 6.97 1.76 -6.14
CA GLU A 5 6.61 0.42 -5.69
C GLU A 5 7.87 -0.45 -5.69
N THR A 6 8.04 -1.23 -4.63
CA THR A 6 9.23 -2.07 -4.44
C THR A 6 8.89 -3.53 -4.78
N TYR A 7 9.76 -4.18 -5.56
CA TYR A 7 9.55 -5.46 -6.25
C TYR A 7 9.92 -6.70 -5.39
N PHE A 8 9.26 -7.85 -5.65
CA PHE A 8 9.34 -9.13 -4.92
C PHE A 8 10.32 -10.17 -5.48
N LEU A 9 10.79 -11.07 -4.60
CA LEU A 9 11.56 -12.29 -4.92
C LEU A 9 10.75 -13.30 -5.77
N LYS A 10 11.47 -14.02 -6.66
CA LYS A 10 11.03 -14.91 -7.75
C LYS A 10 9.95 -16.00 -7.48
N PHE A 11 9.51 -16.25 -6.25
CA PHE A 11 8.48 -17.26 -5.95
C PHE A 11 7.04 -16.71 -5.96
N TYR A 12 6.86 -15.40 -5.90
CA TYR A 12 5.56 -14.74 -5.68
C TYR A 12 5.14 -13.82 -6.84
N VAL A 13 5.61 -14.12 -8.04
CA VAL A 13 5.57 -13.20 -9.19
C VAL A 13 4.14 -12.82 -9.59
N GLN A 14 3.15 -13.71 -9.46
CA GLN A 14 1.77 -13.43 -9.82
C GLN A 14 1.17 -12.30 -8.96
N VAL A 15 1.19 -12.48 -7.64
CA VAL A 15 0.66 -11.50 -6.68
C VAL A 15 1.47 -10.21 -6.76
N ALA A 16 2.80 -10.29 -6.81
CA ALA A 16 3.65 -9.10 -6.90
C ALA A 16 3.41 -8.29 -8.18
N ASN A 17 3.26 -8.95 -9.33
CA ASN A 17 2.94 -8.28 -10.59
C ASN A 17 1.55 -7.64 -10.53
N TYR A 18 0.57 -8.35 -9.96
CA TYR A 18 -0.78 -7.81 -9.81
C TYR A 18 -0.76 -6.56 -8.91
N CYS A 19 -0.07 -6.61 -7.78
CA CYS A 19 0.11 -5.47 -6.89
C CYS A 19 0.77 -4.28 -7.60
N ARG A 20 1.83 -4.52 -8.38
CA ARG A 20 2.49 -3.48 -9.19
C ARG A 20 1.53 -2.79 -10.15
N ASP A 21 0.69 -3.57 -10.82
CA ASP A 21 -0.18 -3.06 -11.87
C ASP A 21 -1.49 -2.48 -11.29
N ARG A 22 -1.88 -2.86 -10.06
CA ARG A 22 -3.19 -2.52 -9.49
C ARG A 22 -3.15 -1.52 -8.34
N ILE A 23 -2.17 -1.53 -7.44
CA ILE A 23 -2.19 -0.75 -6.19
C ILE A 23 -2.37 0.74 -6.45
N HIS A 24 -1.60 1.31 -7.38
CA HIS A 24 -1.69 2.74 -7.67
C HIS A 24 -3.08 3.18 -8.13
N SER A 25 -3.78 2.37 -8.92
CA SER A 25 -5.14 2.63 -9.38
C SER A 25 -6.18 2.45 -8.27
N ALA A 26 -6.07 1.37 -7.48
CA ALA A 26 -6.96 1.12 -6.36
C ALA A 26 -6.84 2.23 -5.30
N LEU A 27 -5.63 2.71 -5.05
CA LEU A 27 -5.40 3.82 -4.13
C LEU A 27 -6.02 5.12 -4.66
N ALA A 28 -5.91 5.39 -5.96
CA ALA A 28 -6.53 6.57 -6.57
C ALA A 28 -8.05 6.55 -6.37
N GLU A 29 -8.71 5.41 -6.60
CA GLU A 29 -10.14 5.22 -6.35
C GLU A 29 -10.52 5.53 -4.88
N GLU A 30 -9.74 5.04 -3.91
CA GLU A 30 -9.99 5.31 -2.48
C GLU A 30 -9.76 6.77 -2.10
N LEU A 31 -8.75 7.42 -2.71
CA LEU A 31 -8.48 8.84 -2.50
C LEU A 31 -9.60 9.72 -3.06
N GLU A 32 -10.17 9.39 -4.21
CA GLU A 32 -11.33 10.09 -4.76
C GLU A 32 -12.54 10.03 -3.81
N VAL A 33 -12.82 8.87 -3.23
CA VAL A 33 -13.88 8.70 -2.22
C VAL A 33 -13.60 9.56 -0.98
N ILE A 34 -12.37 9.58 -0.49
CA ILE A 34 -12.01 10.39 0.69
C ILE A 34 -12.15 11.89 0.37
N MET A 35 -11.66 12.34 -0.79
CA MET A 35 -11.78 13.75 -1.22
C MET A 35 -13.23 14.19 -1.38
N ALA A 36 -14.11 13.32 -1.91
CA ALA A 36 -15.54 13.62 -2.01
C ALA A 36 -16.18 13.80 -0.62
N ASN A 37 -15.81 12.98 0.37
CA ASN A 37 -16.34 13.06 1.74
C ASN A 37 -15.78 14.26 2.54
N LEU A 38 -14.57 14.74 2.22
CA LEU A 38 -14.00 15.94 2.87
C LEU A 38 -14.78 17.21 2.53
N ASN A 39 -15.38 17.29 1.34
CA ASN A 39 -16.22 18.42 0.92
C ASN A 39 -17.56 18.48 1.68
N ASP A 40 -17.96 17.41 2.36
CA ASP A 40 -19.20 17.31 3.14
C ASP A 40 -19.02 17.71 4.63
N GLY A 41 -17.83 18.23 4.99
CA GLY A 41 -17.56 18.81 6.31
C GLY A 41 -17.58 17.84 7.50
N SER A 42 -17.69 16.53 7.25
CA SER A 42 -18.00 15.52 8.27
C SER A 42 -16.80 14.81 8.88
N SER A 43 -15.60 14.93 8.30
CA SER A 43 -14.45 14.12 8.71
C SER A 43 -13.65 14.77 9.84
N LYS A 44 -13.77 14.20 11.06
CA LYS A 44 -12.95 14.54 12.24
C LYS A 44 -11.53 13.93 12.21
N ASP A 45 -11.23 13.16 11.17
CA ASP A 45 -9.99 12.39 11.05
C ASP A 45 -8.83 13.31 10.67
N ASN A 46 -7.69 13.16 11.33
CA ASN A 46 -6.46 13.85 10.95
C ASN A 46 -5.87 13.26 9.65
N CYS A 47 -4.85 13.93 9.09
CA CYS A 47 -4.21 13.52 7.83
C CYS A 47 -3.68 12.08 7.87
N GLU A 48 -3.08 11.67 9.00
CA GLU A 48 -2.54 10.32 9.19
C GLU A 48 -3.64 9.26 9.11
N GLU A 49 -4.77 9.49 9.80
CA GLU A 49 -5.91 8.59 9.79
C GLU A 49 -6.53 8.47 8.38
N GLN A 50 -6.60 9.58 7.64
CA GLN A 50 -7.09 9.55 6.26
C GLN A 50 -6.19 8.71 5.35
N TRP A 51 -4.87 8.86 5.47
CA TRP A 51 -3.92 8.01 4.74
C TRP A 51 -4.02 6.55 5.16
N ARG A 52 -4.08 6.27 6.47
CA ARG A 52 -4.24 4.91 6.98
C ARG A 52 -5.52 4.27 6.44
N ARG A 53 -6.64 4.99 6.46
CA ARG A 53 -7.91 4.51 5.92
C ARG A 53 -7.84 4.25 4.41
N ALA A 54 -7.26 5.16 3.63
CA ALA A 54 -7.10 5.01 2.19
C ALA A 54 -6.30 3.74 1.84
N PHE A 55 -5.15 3.56 2.49
CA PHE A 55 -4.28 2.42 2.23
C PHE A 55 -4.86 1.10 2.74
N SER A 56 -5.49 1.08 3.92
CA SER A 56 -6.16 -0.14 4.41
C SER A 56 -7.24 -0.62 3.45
N LYS A 57 -8.08 0.29 2.95
CA LYS A 57 -9.10 -0.07 1.95
C LYS A 57 -8.50 -0.49 0.63
N CYS A 58 -7.50 0.23 0.14
CA CYS A 58 -6.77 -0.12 -1.09
C CYS A 58 -6.19 -1.54 -1.00
N PHE A 59 -5.50 -1.88 0.09
CA PHE A 59 -4.87 -3.20 0.23
C PHE A 59 -5.89 -4.31 0.38
N LEU A 60 -6.95 -4.11 1.17
CA LEU A 60 -8.04 -5.08 1.29
C LEU A 60 -8.73 -5.33 -0.05
N LYS A 61 -8.97 -4.27 -0.83
CA LYS A 61 -9.55 -4.40 -2.17
C LYS A 61 -8.67 -5.24 -3.09
N VAL A 62 -7.37 -4.96 -3.13
CA VAL A 62 -6.42 -5.71 -3.96
C VAL A 62 -6.30 -7.16 -3.48
N ASP A 63 -6.29 -7.41 -2.17
CA ASP A 63 -6.29 -8.75 -1.58
C ASP A 63 -7.56 -9.56 -1.95
N ASP A 64 -8.73 -8.92 -1.88
CA ASP A 64 -9.99 -9.52 -2.28
C ASP A 64 -10.01 -9.89 -3.77
N GLU A 65 -9.48 -9.03 -4.64
CA GLU A 65 -9.32 -9.31 -6.08
C GLU A 65 -8.35 -10.47 -6.33
N ILE A 66 -7.21 -10.51 -5.63
CA ILE A 66 -6.22 -11.60 -5.75
C ILE A 66 -6.83 -12.94 -5.33
N GLY A 67 -7.54 -12.95 -4.20
CA GLY A 67 -8.17 -14.14 -3.64
C GLY A 67 -9.44 -14.59 -4.37
N GLY A 68 -9.87 -13.89 -5.43
CA GLY A 68 -11.07 -14.25 -6.18
C GLY A 68 -12.37 -14.05 -5.39
N LYS A 69 -12.39 -13.12 -4.42
CA LYS A 69 -13.64 -12.78 -3.72
C LYS A 69 -14.59 -12.04 -4.67
N ALA A 70 -15.87 -11.99 -4.32
CA ALA A 70 -16.94 -11.36 -5.12
C ALA A 70 -17.16 -11.96 -6.52
N SER A 71 -16.95 -13.27 -6.68
CA SER A 71 -17.19 -14.04 -7.92
C SER A 71 -16.16 -13.78 -9.04
N LEU A 72 -14.96 -13.33 -8.69
CA LEU A 72 -13.83 -13.23 -9.60
C LEU A 72 -13.01 -14.52 -9.59
N GLU A 73 -12.39 -14.86 -10.73
CA GLU A 73 -11.37 -15.92 -10.75
C GLU A 73 -10.14 -15.45 -9.96
N PRO A 74 -9.58 -16.27 -9.06
CA PRO A 74 -8.43 -15.89 -8.26
C PRO A 74 -7.19 -15.69 -9.14
N VAL A 75 -6.40 -14.65 -8.84
CA VAL A 75 -5.16 -14.33 -9.55
C VAL A 75 -4.05 -15.33 -9.21
N ALA A 76 -4.06 -15.85 -7.99
CA ALA A 76 -3.08 -16.82 -7.50
C ALA A 76 -3.71 -17.77 -6.45
N PRO A 77 -3.10 -18.94 -6.18
CA PRO A 77 -3.50 -19.81 -5.08
C PRO A 77 -3.40 -19.11 -3.70
N GLU A 78 -4.20 -19.55 -2.73
CA GLU A 78 -4.25 -18.97 -1.37
C GLU A 78 -2.92 -19.01 -0.59
N THR A 79 -2.00 -19.89 -0.99
CA THR A 79 -0.67 -20.03 -0.38
C THR A 79 0.37 -19.04 -0.95
N VAL A 80 0.00 -18.27 -1.96
CA VAL A 80 0.85 -17.27 -2.61
C VAL A 80 0.49 -15.90 -2.09
N GLY A 81 1.45 -15.22 -1.48
CA GLY A 81 1.30 -13.84 -1.01
C GLY A 81 2.46 -12.97 -1.48
N SER A 82 2.37 -11.68 -1.17
CA SER A 82 3.44 -10.72 -1.42
C SER A 82 3.54 -9.80 -0.21
N THR A 83 4.73 -9.30 0.10
CA THR A 83 4.85 -8.10 0.95
C THR A 83 4.53 -6.87 0.09
N ILE A 84 4.52 -5.66 0.64
CA ILE A 84 4.37 -4.42 -0.12
C ILE A 84 5.05 -3.29 0.65
N VAL A 85 5.80 -2.45 -0.06
CA VAL A 85 6.21 -1.13 0.42
C VAL A 85 5.86 -0.11 -0.66
N VAL A 86 5.06 0.88 -0.29
CA VAL A 86 4.68 2.01 -1.14
C VAL A 86 5.24 3.29 -0.54
N ALA A 87 5.92 4.09 -1.37
CA ALA A 87 6.32 5.44 -1.02
C ALA A 87 5.65 6.46 -1.95
N ILE A 88 4.91 7.40 -1.37
CA ILE A 88 4.33 8.56 -2.05
C ILE A 88 5.22 9.75 -1.76
N VAL A 89 5.82 10.31 -2.83
CA VAL A 89 6.69 11.47 -2.72
C VAL A 89 5.99 12.71 -3.30
N CYS A 90 5.84 13.71 -2.44
CA CYS A 90 5.39 15.07 -2.76
C CYS A 90 6.54 16.05 -2.51
N SER A 91 6.40 17.30 -2.97
CA SER A 91 7.42 18.34 -2.76
C SER A 91 7.74 18.62 -1.29
N LEU A 92 6.80 18.34 -0.39
CA LEU A 92 6.91 18.65 1.04
C LEU A 92 6.88 17.41 1.95
N HIS A 93 6.36 16.28 1.48
CA HIS A 93 6.09 15.12 2.32
C HIS A 93 6.46 13.82 1.61
N ILE A 94 6.90 12.85 2.40
CA ILE A 94 7.04 11.45 2.01
C ILE A 94 6.09 10.66 2.89
N VAL A 95 5.16 9.92 2.29
CA VAL A 95 4.28 8.99 2.99
C VAL A 95 4.74 7.58 2.64
N VAL A 96 5.01 6.76 3.65
CA VAL A 96 5.43 5.37 3.49
C VAL A 96 4.42 4.45 4.11
N VAL A 97 4.04 3.41 3.37
CA VAL A 97 3.17 2.34 3.85
C VAL A 97 3.85 1.01 3.60
N ASN A 98 3.88 0.16 4.63
CA ASN A 98 4.52 -1.16 4.60
C ASN A 98 3.50 -2.23 5.00
N CYS A 99 3.52 -3.35 4.29
CA CYS A 99 2.82 -4.56 4.63
C CYS A 99 3.77 -5.75 4.45
N GLY A 100 4.39 -6.20 5.54
CA GLY A 100 5.29 -7.36 5.57
C GLY A 100 6.71 -6.99 6.02
N ASP A 101 7.70 -7.75 5.55
CA ASP A 101 9.10 -7.67 5.99
C ASP A 101 10.02 -6.86 5.05
N SER A 102 9.45 -6.24 4.01
CA SER A 102 10.15 -5.25 3.19
C SER A 102 10.39 -3.95 3.98
N LYS A 103 11.39 -3.16 3.55
CA LYS A 103 11.82 -1.93 4.24
C LYS A 103 11.93 -0.72 3.34
N ALA A 104 11.50 0.43 3.85
CA ALA A 104 11.83 1.75 3.30
C ALA A 104 12.86 2.45 4.17
N LEU A 105 13.93 2.93 3.55
CA LEU A 105 14.96 3.76 4.18
C LEU A 105 15.08 5.09 3.43
N LEU A 106 15.24 6.19 4.16
CA LEU A 106 15.56 7.51 3.62
C LEU A 106 16.99 7.89 4.01
N CYS A 107 17.82 8.21 3.02
CA CYS A 107 19.12 8.81 3.29
C CYS A 107 18.97 10.32 3.52
N ARG A 108 19.28 10.80 4.72
CA ARG A 108 19.24 12.23 5.07
C ARG A 108 20.56 12.61 5.73
N GLY A 109 21.30 13.55 5.12
CA GLY A 109 22.58 13.99 5.67
C GLY A 109 23.65 12.90 5.71
N LYS A 110 23.63 11.96 4.74
CA LYS A 110 24.48 10.74 4.70
C LYS A 110 24.15 9.67 5.74
N GLU A 111 23.12 9.88 6.56
CA GLU A 111 22.65 8.90 7.55
C GLU A 111 21.39 8.17 7.04
N PRO A 112 21.30 6.84 7.24
CA PRO A 112 20.10 6.08 6.93
C PRO A 112 19.03 6.27 8.01
N MET A 113 17.81 6.62 7.61
CA MET A 113 16.64 6.73 8.48
C MET A 113 15.58 5.71 8.07
N ALA A 114 15.15 4.85 8.99
CA ALA A 114 14.05 3.92 8.73
C ALA A 114 12.72 4.68 8.63
N LEU A 115 11.99 4.45 7.54
CA LEU A 115 10.63 4.98 7.34
C LEU A 115 9.54 3.92 7.52
N SER A 116 9.92 2.65 7.62
CA SER A 116 9.01 1.55 7.93
C SER A 116 9.62 0.61 8.97
N MET A 117 8.75 -0.15 9.63
CA MET A 117 9.11 -1.20 10.58
C MET A 117 8.69 -2.54 10.01
N ASP A 118 9.51 -3.58 10.18
CA ASP A 118 9.18 -4.92 9.68
C ASP A 118 7.99 -5.51 10.44
N HIS A 119 7.04 -6.06 9.71
CA HIS A 119 6.00 -6.91 10.30
C HIS A 119 6.55 -8.31 10.53
N LYS A 120 7.44 -8.45 11.53
CA LYS A 120 7.91 -9.76 12.00
C LYS A 120 7.03 -10.27 13.12
N VAL A 121 6.66 -11.55 13.03
CA VAL A 121 6.07 -12.27 14.17
C VAL A 121 7.22 -12.56 15.14
N SER A 122 7.24 -11.88 16.29
CA SER A 122 8.12 -12.28 17.39
C SER A 122 7.53 -13.53 18.06
N MET A 123 8.28 -14.63 18.02
CA MET A 123 8.03 -15.79 18.90
C MET A 123 8.42 -15.47 20.33
#